data_AF-A0A4Y2RQL4-F1
#
_entry.id   AF-A0A4Y2RQL4-F1
#
_cell.length_a   1.000
_cell.length_b   1.000
_cell.length_c   1.000
_cell.angle_alpha   90.00
_cell.angle_beta   90.00
_cell.angle_gamma   90.00
#
_symmetry.space_group_name_H-M   'P 1'
#
loop_
_entity.id
_entity.type
_entity.pdbx_description
1 polymer ?
#
loop_
_entity_poly.entity_id
_entity_poly.type
_entity_poly.pdbx_seq_one_letter_code
_entity_poly.pdbx_strand_id
1 'polypeptide(L)'
;MSLVCRKWSDGYGSPSMRKTFRFSLTESQLLMDSCPVMKFVRKYSSMFRHIEIHYLMTFKEHLMYTWCRHLIVLLQMLSSNSQLISVKFQDLVYCFESIDTQTYDDIFRAISNFLGSQHNLKRAEIYKCFFGYQEGVKIFKNLTENRRESLTHLVLRKFVRYEAKDKEQKSTVA
;
A
#
# COMPACT_ATOMS: atom_id res chain seq x y z
N MET A 1 -15.19 20.93 3.69
CA MET A 1 -16.12 21.88 3.06
C MET A 1 -15.42 22.55 1.88
N SER A 2 -15.98 22.52 0.67
CA SER A 2 -15.48 23.28 -0.49
C SER A 2 -16.62 24.06 -1.13
N LEU A 3 -16.81 25.31 -0.69
CA LEU A 3 -17.74 26.29 -1.27
C LEU A 3 -17.03 27.64 -1.45
N VAL A 4 -15.85 27.63 -2.09
CA VAL A 4 -15.19 28.88 -2.49
C VAL A 4 -14.73 28.75 -3.94
N CYS A 5 -15.43 29.49 -4.80
CA CYS A 5 -15.15 29.93 -6.17
C CYS A 5 -14.40 28.99 -7.14
N ARG A 6 -14.96 28.81 -8.35
CA ARG A 6 -14.40 28.02 -9.48
C ARG A 6 -12.92 28.28 -9.80
N LYS A 7 -12.37 29.46 -9.48
CA LYS A 7 -10.94 29.77 -9.67
C LYS A 7 -9.99 29.04 -8.70
N TRP A 8 -10.45 28.63 -7.52
CA TRP A 8 -9.65 27.86 -6.57
C TRP A 8 -9.70 26.35 -6.83
N SER A 9 -10.78 25.82 -7.43
CA SER A 9 -10.84 24.42 -7.86
C SER A 9 -9.83 24.11 -8.97
N ASP A 10 -9.52 25.08 -9.83
CA ASP A 10 -8.52 24.94 -10.89
C ASP A 10 -7.09 25.02 -10.33
N GLY A 11 -6.86 25.87 -9.31
CA GLY A 11 -5.59 25.94 -8.58
C GLY A 11 -5.29 24.67 -7.77
N TYR A 12 -6.30 24.09 -7.11
CA TYR A 12 -6.19 22.78 -6.48
C TYR A 12 -5.98 21.64 -7.48
N GLY A 13 -6.33 21.85 -8.77
CA GLY A 13 -6.07 20.99 -9.92
C GLY A 13 -4.65 21.07 -10.47
N SER A 14 -3.83 22.03 -10.01
CA SER A 14 -2.51 22.27 -10.54
C SER A 14 -1.58 21.06 -10.33
N PRO A 15 -0.87 20.59 -11.39
CA PRO A 15 0.14 19.54 -11.30
C PRO A 15 1.24 19.82 -10.26
N SER A 16 1.44 21.09 -9.88
CA SER A 16 2.45 21.50 -8.92
C SER A 16 2.16 21.05 -7.48
N MET A 17 0.89 20.97 -7.09
CA MET A 17 0.46 20.64 -5.71
C MET A 17 0.10 19.16 -5.51
N ARG A 18 -0.10 18.39 -6.59
CA ARG A 18 -0.63 17.00 -6.53
C ARG A 18 0.43 15.90 -6.67
N LYS A 19 1.67 16.20 -6.30
CA LYS A 19 2.74 15.19 -6.38
C LYS A 19 2.54 14.09 -5.35
N THR A 20 2.02 14.39 -4.16
CA THR A 20 1.84 13.40 -3.08
C THR A 20 0.37 13.11 -2.81
N PHE A 21 -0.01 11.84 -2.89
CA PHE A 21 -1.34 11.36 -2.54
C PHE A 21 -1.26 10.45 -1.31
N ARG A 22 -2.13 10.67 -0.32
CA ARG A 22 -2.25 9.79 0.85
C ARG A 22 -3.55 9.01 0.77
N PHE A 23 -3.43 7.70 0.66
CA PHE A 23 -4.53 6.76 0.79
C PHE A 23 -4.63 6.32 2.25
N SER A 24 -5.62 6.88 2.94
CA SER A 24 -5.94 6.59 4.34
C SER A 24 -7.44 6.75 4.52
N LEU A 25 -8.17 5.64 4.47
CA LEU A 25 -9.64 5.67 4.54
C LEU A 25 -10.09 5.61 6.00
N THR A 26 -10.95 6.55 6.37
CA THR A 26 -11.65 6.56 7.67
C THR A 26 -12.85 5.62 7.64
N GLU A 27 -13.35 5.19 8.80
CA GLU A 27 -14.55 4.35 8.88
C GLU A 27 -15.75 4.97 8.16
N SER A 28 -15.95 6.29 8.28
CA SER A 28 -17.04 6.99 7.61
C SER A 28 -16.94 6.90 6.09
N GLN A 29 -15.74 6.92 5.53
CA GLN A 29 -15.52 6.75 4.08
C GLN A 29 -15.71 5.30 3.62
N LEU A 30 -15.41 4.33 4.48
CA LEU A 30 -15.60 2.90 4.22
C LEU A 30 -17.09 2.49 4.28
N LEU A 31 -17.91 3.24 5.02
CA LEU A 31 -19.36 3.05 5.11
C LEU A 31 -20.13 3.63 3.92
N MET A 32 -19.50 4.46 3.09
CA MET A 32 -20.17 5.08 1.95
C MET A 32 -20.30 4.09 0.78
N ASP A 33 -21.52 3.94 0.24
CA ASP A 33 -21.78 3.17 -0.99
C ASP A 33 -20.87 3.56 -2.15
N SER A 34 -20.48 4.85 -2.21
CA SER A 34 -19.47 5.33 -3.12
C SER A 34 -18.34 6.04 -2.38
N CYS A 35 -17.19 5.37 -2.26
CA CYS A 35 -16.01 5.95 -1.62
C CYS A 35 -15.48 7.15 -2.44
N PRO A 36 -15.55 8.39 -1.92
CA PRO A 36 -15.15 9.59 -2.66
C PRO A 36 -13.65 9.59 -2.96
N VAL A 37 -12.83 8.96 -2.10
CA VAL A 37 -11.40 8.79 -2.32
C VAL A 37 -11.15 7.94 -3.57
N MET A 38 -11.91 6.87 -3.78
CA MET A 38 -11.77 6.05 -4.99
C MET A 38 -12.21 6.78 -6.26
N LYS A 39 -13.23 7.64 -6.18
CA LYS A 39 -13.59 8.54 -7.31
C LYS A 39 -12.43 9.49 -7.64
N PHE A 40 -11.77 10.03 -6.63
CA PHE A 40 -10.60 10.90 -6.81
C PHE A 40 -9.42 10.15 -7.44
N VAL A 41 -9.10 8.95 -6.93
CA VAL A 41 -8.04 8.09 -7.48
C VAL A 41 -8.30 7.79 -8.95
N ARG A 42 -9.52 7.39 -9.32
CA ARG A 42 -9.88 7.12 -10.73
C ARG A 42 -9.63 8.31 -11.65
N LYS A 43 -9.84 9.53 -11.16
CA LYS A 43 -9.71 10.74 -11.98
C LYS A 43 -8.27 11.26 -12.07
N TYR A 44 -7.45 11.02 -11.04
CA TYR A 44 -6.18 11.73 -10.88
C TYR A 44 -4.96 10.82 -10.64
N SER A 45 -5.12 9.49 -10.65
CA SER A 45 -4.03 8.54 -10.35
C SER A 45 -2.78 8.75 -11.20
N SER A 46 -2.94 9.11 -12.48
CA SER A 46 -1.83 9.36 -13.40
C SER A 46 -0.99 10.60 -13.06
N MET A 47 -1.53 11.50 -12.25
CA MET A 47 -0.82 12.70 -11.81
C MET A 47 0.04 12.45 -10.57
N PHE A 48 -0.17 11.33 -9.87
CA PHE A 48 0.54 11.05 -8.62
C PHE A 48 2.02 10.75 -8.90
N ARG A 49 2.89 11.32 -8.05
CA ARG A 49 4.34 11.08 -8.07
C ARG A 49 4.82 10.38 -6.80
N HIS A 50 4.13 10.59 -5.70
CA HIS A 50 4.40 10.01 -4.41
C HIS A 50 3.09 9.49 -3.87
N ILE A 51 3.08 8.27 -3.37
CA ILE A 51 1.91 7.72 -2.70
C ILE A 51 2.27 7.20 -1.32
N GLU A 52 1.42 7.52 -0.35
CA GLU A 52 1.46 6.93 0.97
C GLU A 52 0.18 6.13 1.21
N ILE A 53 0.33 4.85 1.56
CA ILE A 53 -0.76 3.93 1.85
C ILE A 53 -0.69 3.63 3.34
N HIS A 54 -1.71 4.08 4.06
CA HIS A 54 -1.85 3.91 5.50
C HIS A 54 -3.11 3.11 5.78
N TYR A 55 -2.99 2.08 6.61
CA TYR A 55 -4.15 1.44 7.20
C TYR A 55 -4.50 2.12 8.53
N LEU A 56 -5.75 2.56 8.67
CA LEU A 56 -6.30 3.03 9.93
C LEU A 56 -7.02 1.85 10.59
N MET A 57 -6.58 1.47 11.77
CA MET A 57 -7.14 0.34 12.50
C MET A 57 -8.65 0.53 12.74
N THR A 58 -9.43 -0.50 12.43
CA THR A 58 -10.85 -0.61 12.77
C THR A 58 -11.10 -1.99 13.35
N PHE A 59 -12.03 -2.10 14.31
CA PHE A 59 -12.47 -3.36 14.88
C PHE A 59 -13.69 -3.94 14.14
N LYS A 60 -14.19 -3.25 13.11
CA LYS A 60 -15.35 -3.68 12.31
C LYS A 60 -14.86 -4.49 11.12
N GLU A 61 -15.03 -5.80 11.20
CA GLU A 61 -14.59 -6.76 10.18
C GLU A 61 -15.02 -6.38 8.76
N HIS A 62 -16.30 -6.05 8.56
CA HIS A 62 -16.81 -5.64 7.24
C HIS A 62 -16.13 -4.39 6.68
N LEU A 63 -15.71 -3.42 7.52
CA LEU A 63 -15.00 -2.23 7.06
C LEU A 63 -13.56 -2.55 6.66
N MET A 64 -12.91 -3.46 7.37
CA MET A 64 -11.59 -3.96 7.01
C MET A 64 -11.61 -4.65 5.64
N TYR A 65 -12.60 -5.51 5.37
CA TYR A 65 -12.75 -6.13 4.04
C TYR A 65 -13.05 -5.09 2.95
N THR A 66 -13.88 -4.09 3.23
CA THR A 66 -14.11 -2.97 2.30
C THR A 66 -12.81 -2.20 2.02
N TRP A 67 -11.99 -1.98 3.06
CA TRP A 67 -10.68 -1.35 2.90
C TRP A 67 -9.75 -2.19 2.01
N CYS A 68 -9.70 -3.51 2.22
CA CYS A 68 -8.91 -4.44 1.42
C CYS A 68 -9.29 -4.39 -0.06
N ARG A 69 -10.60 -4.39 -0.35
CA ARG A 69 -11.11 -4.26 -1.72
C ARG A 69 -10.67 -2.94 -2.35
N HIS A 70 -10.76 -1.84 -1.62
CA HIS A 70 -10.31 -0.53 -2.11
C HIS A 70 -8.80 -0.46 -2.32
N LEU A 71 -8.00 -1.08 -1.44
CA LEU A 71 -6.55 -1.18 -1.62
C LEU A 71 -6.21 -1.94 -2.91
N ILE A 72 -6.82 -3.10 -3.14
CA ILE A 72 -6.56 -3.90 -4.35
C ILE A 72 -6.87 -3.07 -5.60
N VAL A 73 -8.03 -2.41 -5.65
CA VAL A 73 -8.43 -1.56 -6.78
C VAL A 73 -7.48 -0.39 -6.97
N LEU A 74 -7.05 0.27 -5.88
CA LEU A 74 -6.05 1.33 -5.94
C LEU A 74 -4.74 0.84 -6.58
N LEU A 75 -4.19 -0.28 -6.09
CA LEU A 75 -2.92 -0.83 -6.57
C LEU A 75 -3.01 -1.22 -8.05
N GLN A 76 -4.13 -1.82 -8.47
CA GLN A 76 -4.38 -2.14 -9.88
C GLN A 76 -4.41 -0.87 -10.76
N MET A 77 -5.07 0.21 -10.32
CA MET A 77 -5.11 1.48 -11.05
C MET A 77 -3.75 2.15 -11.16
N LEU A 78 -2.94 2.08 -10.11
CA LEU A 78 -1.59 2.65 -10.12
C LEU A 78 -0.64 1.84 -11.00
N SER A 79 -0.83 0.52 -11.06
CA SER A 79 0.01 -0.36 -11.87
C SER A 79 -0.07 -0.04 -13.37
N SER A 80 -1.23 0.39 -13.86
CA SER A 80 -1.45 0.64 -15.29
C SER A 80 -1.09 2.06 -15.75
N ASN A 81 -1.19 3.05 -14.86
CA ASN A 81 -1.27 4.45 -15.29
C ASN A 81 -0.46 5.44 -14.44
N SER A 82 0.43 4.98 -13.56
CA SER A 82 1.18 5.89 -12.69
C SER A 82 2.66 6.00 -13.06
N GLN A 83 3.21 7.21 -12.89
CA GLN A 83 4.64 7.48 -13.02
C GLN A 83 5.21 7.82 -11.63
N LEU A 84 5.07 6.88 -10.70
CA LEU A 84 5.46 7.09 -9.32
C LEU A 84 6.97 7.13 -9.16
N ILE A 85 7.41 8.09 -8.36
CA ILE A 85 8.78 8.29 -7.89
C ILE A 85 8.92 7.70 -6.49
N SER A 86 7.87 7.74 -5.66
CA SER A 86 7.90 7.22 -4.30
C SER A 86 6.65 6.45 -3.92
N VAL A 87 6.83 5.40 -3.12
CA VAL A 87 5.75 4.73 -2.41
C VAL A 87 6.13 4.54 -0.94
N LYS A 88 5.13 4.69 -0.07
CA LYS A 88 5.20 4.33 1.34
C LYS A 88 4.03 3.43 1.71
N PHE A 89 4.30 2.30 2.34
CA PHE A 89 3.31 1.44 3.00
C PHE A 89 3.49 1.54 4.50
N GLN A 90 2.40 1.73 5.23
CA GLN A 90 2.43 1.96 6.66
C GLN A 90 1.28 1.26 7.40
N ASP A 91 1.61 0.59 8.50
CA ASP A 91 0.68 0.03 9.51
C ASP A 91 -0.26 -1.06 8.95
N LEU A 92 0.13 -1.75 7.87
CA LEU A 92 -0.70 -2.80 7.26
C LEU A 92 -0.89 -4.06 8.12
N VAL A 93 -0.02 -4.27 9.11
CA VAL A 93 -0.08 -5.43 9.99
C VAL A 93 -1.44 -5.60 10.68
N TYR A 94 -2.07 -4.51 11.10
CA TYR A 94 -3.36 -4.55 11.78
C TYR A 94 -4.48 -5.07 10.88
N CYS A 95 -4.33 -4.91 9.56
CA CYS A 95 -5.23 -5.49 8.57
C CYS A 95 -4.89 -6.97 8.36
N PHE A 96 -3.61 -7.28 8.14
CA PHE A 96 -3.15 -8.63 7.79
C PHE A 96 -3.34 -9.66 8.91
N GLU A 97 -3.35 -9.26 10.18
CA GLU A 97 -3.62 -10.17 11.30
C GLU A 97 -5.10 -10.54 11.44
N SER A 98 -6.00 -9.80 10.80
CA SER A 98 -7.44 -9.89 11.04
C SER A 98 -8.24 -10.39 9.83
N ILE A 99 -7.63 -10.47 8.65
CA ILE A 99 -8.26 -10.97 7.41
C ILE A 99 -7.95 -12.45 7.19
N ASP A 100 -8.80 -13.13 6.43
CA ASP A 100 -8.56 -14.50 5.99
C ASP A 100 -7.39 -14.60 4.99
N THR A 101 -6.85 -15.82 4.85
CA THR A 101 -5.71 -16.12 3.99
C THR A 101 -5.94 -15.74 2.53
N GLN A 102 -7.14 -15.99 1.99
CA GLN A 102 -7.45 -15.68 0.58
C GLN A 102 -7.40 -14.17 0.34
N THR A 103 -7.99 -13.38 1.24
CA THR A 103 -7.94 -11.91 1.16
C THR A 103 -6.51 -11.40 1.32
N TYR A 104 -5.72 -11.98 2.23
CA TYR A 104 -4.30 -11.64 2.39
C TYR A 104 -3.51 -11.90 1.10
N ASP A 105 -3.67 -13.08 0.49
CA ASP A 105 -2.99 -13.48 -0.73
C ASP A 105 -3.34 -12.56 -1.91
N ASP A 106 -4.61 -12.15 -2.00
CA ASP A 106 -5.07 -11.21 -3.02
C ASP A 106 -4.43 -9.83 -2.88
N ILE A 107 -4.33 -9.31 -1.65
CA ILE A 107 -3.64 -8.05 -1.37
C ILE A 107 -2.16 -8.18 -1.67
N PHE A 108 -1.51 -9.25 -1.21
CA PHE A 108 -0.10 -9.49 -1.44
C PHE A 108 0.22 -9.55 -2.94
N ARG A 109 -0.59 -10.28 -3.71
CA ARG A 109 -0.49 -10.34 -5.17
C ARG A 109 -0.64 -8.96 -5.80
N ALA A 110 -1.60 -8.16 -5.35
CA ALA A 110 -1.78 -6.79 -5.83
C ALA A 110 -0.58 -5.90 -5.52
N ILE A 111 -0.02 -5.97 -4.30
CA ILE A 111 1.19 -5.22 -3.90
C ILE A 111 2.39 -5.66 -4.74
N SER A 112 2.60 -6.96 -4.88
CA SER A 112 3.69 -7.54 -5.67
C SER A 112 3.63 -7.06 -7.13
N ASN A 113 2.46 -7.16 -7.77
CA ASN A 113 2.26 -6.73 -9.16
C ASN A 113 2.44 -5.23 -9.31
N PHE A 114 1.87 -4.44 -8.39
CA PHE A 114 2.05 -3.01 -8.36
C PHE A 114 3.53 -2.64 -8.27
N LEU A 115 4.24 -3.14 -7.26
CA LEU A 115 5.67 -2.87 -7.13
C LEU A 115 6.43 -3.31 -8.37
N GLY A 116 6.13 -4.48 -8.94
CA GLY A 116 6.75 -4.98 -10.18
C GLY A 116 6.53 -4.10 -11.43
N SER A 117 5.47 -3.28 -11.46
CA SER A 117 5.18 -2.35 -12.57
C SER A 117 5.86 -0.97 -12.46
N GLN A 118 6.34 -0.58 -11.28
CA GLN A 118 6.88 0.78 -11.04
C GLN A 118 8.37 0.93 -11.42
N HIS A 119 8.71 0.90 -12.71
CA HIS A 119 10.12 0.89 -13.17
C HIS A 119 10.96 2.13 -12.79
N ASN A 120 10.32 3.30 -12.61
CA ASN A 120 10.98 4.57 -12.31
C ASN A 120 10.98 4.94 -10.82
N LEU A 121 10.63 3.99 -9.95
CA LEU A 121 10.51 4.21 -8.52
C LEU A 121 11.89 4.50 -7.90
N LYS A 122 12.04 5.68 -7.30
CA LYS A 122 13.28 6.12 -6.63
C LYS A 122 13.28 5.85 -5.13
N ARG A 123 12.10 5.77 -4.53
CA ARG A 123 11.92 5.64 -3.09
C ARG A 123 10.85 4.61 -2.74
N ALA A 124 11.18 3.68 -1.86
CA ALA A 124 10.24 2.74 -1.27
C ALA A 124 10.42 2.70 0.25
N GLU A 125 9.34 2.95 0.99
CA GLU A 125 9.33 2.86 2.44
C GLU A 125 8.26 1.86 2.88
N ILE A 126 8.65 0.86 3.67
CA ILE A 126 7.73 -0.15 4.20
C ILE A 126 7.88 -0.19 5.71
N TYR A 127 6.83 0.23 6.41
CA TYR A 127 6.83 0.38 7.86
C TYR A 127 5.67 -0.39 8.50
N LYS A 128 6.00 -1.33 9.41
CA LYS A 128 5.01 -2.12 10.16
C LYS A 128 4.00 -2.84 9.26
N CYS A 129 4.49 -3.48 8.20
CA CYS A 129 3.65 -4.33 7.35
C CYS A 129 3.72 -5.79 7.75
N PHE A 130 4.85 -6.26 8.30
CA PHE A 130 5.00 -7.62 8.82
C PHE A 130 4.48 -8.69 7.83
N PHE A 131 5.03 -8.70 6.61
CA PHE A 131 4.80 -9.75 5.62
C PHE A 131 5.39 -11.08 6.10
N GLY A 132 4.88 -12.21 5.60
CA GLY A 132 5.58 -13.49 5.74
C GLY A 132 6.95 -13.47 5.06
N TYR A 133 7.80 -14.44 5.39
CA TYR A 133 9.19 -14.43 4.92
C TYR A 133 9.29 -14.51 3.38
N GLN A 134 8.55 -15.43 2.77
CA GLN A 134 8.57 -15.62 1.31
C GLN A 134 7.98 -14.40 0.58
N GLU A 135 6.94 -13.81 1.16
CA GLU A 135 6.30 -12.59 0.68
C GLU A 135 7.27 -11.41 0.72
N GLY A 136 7.99 -11.27 1.83
CA GLY A 136 9.03 -10.26 2.02
C GLY A 136 10.14 -10.39 0.99
N VAL A 137 10.63 -11.62 0.74
CA VAL A 137 11.64 -11.91 -0.29
C VAL A 137 11.12 -11.50 -1.67
N LYS A 138 9.89 -11.84 -2.04
CA LYS A 138 9.31 -11.50 -3.34
C LYS A 138 9.10 -9.98 -3.51
N ILE A 139 8.65 -9.28 -2.48
CA ILE A 139 8.54 -7.81 -2.49
C ILE A 139 9.92 -7.17 -2.67
N PHE A 140 10.93 -7.65 -1.91
CA PHE A 140 12.29 -7.15 -2.01
C PHE A 140 12.88 -7.39 -3.41
N LYS A 141 12.63 -8.58 -3.98
CA LYS A 141 12.98 -8.93 -5.35
C LYS A 141 12.37 -7.94 -6.35
N ASN A 142 11.06 -7.71 -6.30
CA ASN A 142 10.38 -6.78 -7.20
C ASN A 142 10.83 -5.32 -7.07
N LEU A 143 11.33 -4.92 -5.90
CA LEU A 143 11.87 -3.57 -5.68
C LEU A 143 13.29 -3.42 -6.24
N THR A 144 14.11 -4.47 -6.18
CA THR A 144 15.55 -4.40 -6.46
C THR A 144 15.95 -4.92 -7.83
N GLU A 145 15.25 -5.94 -8.33
CA GLU A 145 15.53 -6.51 -9.65
C GLU A 145 15.09 -5.54 -10.76
N ASN A 146 16.00 -5.32 -11.71
CA ASN A 146 15.87 -4.36 -12.82
C ASN A 146 15.89 -2.87 -12.43
N ARG A 147 16.18 -2.54 -11.16
CA ARG A 147 16.01 -1.17 -10.61
C ARG A 147 17.13 -0.69 -9.69
N ARG A 148 18.25 -1.42 -9.64
CA ARG A 148 19.41 -1.03 -8.81
C ARG A 148 19.86 0.41 -9.05
N GLU A 149 19.69 0.94 -10.25
CA GLU A 149 20.10 2.30 -10.61
C GLU A 149 19.03 3.36 -10.30
N SER A 150 17.74 2.99 -10.31
CA SER A 150 16.65 3.96 -10.08
C SER A 150 16.29 4.09 -8.59
N LEU A 151 16.28 2.99 -7.84
CA LEU A 151 15.93 2.97 -6.42
C LEU A 151 17.10 3.49 -5.56
N THR A 152 17.01 4.74 -5.13
CA THR A 152 18.06 5.42 -4.34
C THR A 152 17.74 5.47 -2.84
N HIS A 153 16.50 5.16 -2.46
CA HIS A 153 16.08 5.13 -1.05
C HIS A 153 15.18 3.94 -0.77
N LEU A 154 15.61 3.06 0.14
CA LEU A 154 14.85 1.91 0.60
C LEU A 154 14.84 1.86 2.12
N VAL A 155 13.65 1.89 2.71
CA VAL A 155 13.47 1.72 4.16
C VAL A 155 12.58 0.52 4.41
N LEU A 156 13.10 -0.45 5.15
CA LEU A 156 12.38 -1.64 5.58
C LEU A 156 12.44 -1.69 7.10
N ARG A 157 11.33 -1.38 7.78
CA ARG A 157 11.27 -1.43 9.25
C ARG A 157 10.02 -2.15 9.69
N LYS A 158 10.18 -3.19 10.51
CA LYS A 158 9.09 -4.12 10.84
C LYS A 158 8.43 -4.67 9.55
N PHE A 159 9.30 -5.10 8.64
CA PHE A 159 8.94 -5.47 7.27
C PHE A 159 8.45 -6.92 7.17
N VAL A 160 9.17 -7.86 7.77
CA VAL A 160 8.85 -9.30 7.77
C VAL A 160 8.53 -9.75 9.19
N ARG A 161 7.60 -10.69 9.36
CA ARG A 161 7.33 -11.37 10.64
C ARG A 161 8.49 -12.27 11.01
N TYR A 162 8.89 -12.19 12.27
CA TYR A 162 9.78 -13.18 12.82
C TYR A 162 8.96 -14.45 13.11
N GLU A 163 9.17 -15.49 12.32
CA GLU A 163 8.71 -16.84 12.66
C GLU A 163 9.84 -17.49 13.46
N ALA A 164 9.61 -17.73 14.76
CA ALA A 164 10.50 -18.55 15.53
C ALA A 164 10.46 -19.95 14.92
N LYS A 165 11.58 -20.43 14.35
CA LYS A 165 11.73 -21.86 14.11
C LYS A 165 11.66 -22.52 15.48
N ASP A 166 10.63 -23.32 15.71
CA ASP A 166 10.56 -24.16 16.90
C ASP A 166 11.89 -24.88 17.05
N LYS A 167 12.52 -24.72 18.23
CA LYS A 167 13.71 -25.48 18.61
C LYS A 167 13.29 -26.95 18.73
N GLU A 168 13.36 -27.70 17.64
CA GLU A 168 13.56 -29.15 17.70
C GLU A 168 14.93 -29.41 18.32
N GLN A 169 14.96 -29.39 19.65
CA GLN A 169 16.03 -29.96 20.46
C GLN A 169 15.45 -30.26 21.85
N LYS A 170 14.53 -31.22 21.90
CA LYS A 170 14.50 -32.13 23.05
C LYS A 170 15.39 -33.31 22.70
N SER A 171 16.69 -33.08 22.88
CA SER A 171 17.62 -34.15 23.20
C SER A 171 17.16 -34.75 24.51
N THR A 172 16.51 -35.91 24.47
CA THR A 172 16.51 -36.83 25.61
C THR A 172 17.21 -38.09 25.15
N VAL A 173 18.55 -38.06 25.23
CA VAL A 173 19.35 -39.26 25.45
C VAL A 173 19.63 -39.27 26.95
N ALA A 174 18.97 -40.18 27.65
CA ALA A 174 19.44 -40.91 28.83
C ALA A 174 18.30 -41.82 29.30
#